data_AF-A0A0P7U7E3-F1
#
_entry.id   AF-A0A0P7U7E3-F1
#
_cell.length_a   1.000
_cell.length_b   1.000
_cell.length_c   1.000
_cell.angle_alpha   90.00
_cell.angle_beta   90.00
_cell.angle_gamma   90.00
#
_symmetry.space_group_name_H-M   'P 1'
#
loop_
_entity.id
_entity.type
_entity.pdbx_description
1 polymer ?
#
loop_
_entity_poly.entity_id
_entity_poly.type
_entity_poly.pdbx_seq_one_letter_code
_entity_poly.pdbx_strand_id
1 'polypeptide(L)'
;YALSYKTRIDQDDVVALLPTGQLILSVVKDTYEQLGLEGRPSQYAHKRPMRYVVVIDLTDKSMAPGSKRYDRVLWALREKVPLKTDFLMACHSVVGTEAWSLPPCLSRYPWKELQASVDTQTLRDLPCPVLHGDDLRGETACEPHAFLEWLGAVGLGIGCENEATSFLSTYECPEPRTLVDQAVLCTVTGLLLPEDIHSLLEELRRYFDQPKSSSWLSLVVHGFADSPISWGMAEHGFHKGGENFYSFVLFKNQDYWLHMGTGANDGCPP
;
A
#
# COMPACT_ATOMS: atom_id res chain seq x y z
N TYR A 1 1.65 -12.10 -6.96
CA TYR A 1 0.72 -10.99 -6.66
C TYR A 1 -0.03 -10.60 -7.92
N ALA A 2 -1.34 -10.38 -7.84
CA ALA A 2 -2.09 -9.71 -8.90
C ALA A 2 -3.18 -8.82 -8.30
N LEU A 3 -3.45 -7.68 -8.94
CA LEU A 3 -4.51 -6.75 -8.55
C LEU A 3 -5.17 -6.19 -9.82
N SER A 4 -6.49 -6.10 -9.85
CA SER A 4 -7.22 -5.49 -10.95
C SER A 4 -6.85 -4.00 -11.08
N TYR A 5 -6.65 -3.54 -12.31
CA TYR A 5 -6.16 -2.20 -12.61
C TYR A 5 -7.30 -1.29 -13.08
N LYS A 6 -7.33 -0.06 -12.55
CA LYS A 6 -8.36 0.96 -12.85
C LYS A 6 -9.80 0.52 -12.55
N THR A 7 -9.96 -0.37 -11.58
CA THR A 7 -11.26 -0.78 -11.04
C THR A 7 -11.46 -0.12 -9.68
N ARG A 8 -12.51 0.69 -9.53
CA ARG A 8 -12.79 1.37 -8.25
C ARG A 8 -13.52 0.43 -7.31
N ILE A 9 -13.05 0.29 -6.07
CA ILE A 9 -13.62 -0.70 -5.14
C ILE A 9 -15.06 -0.41 -4.72
N ASP A 10 -15.49 0.84 -4.75
CA ASP A 10 -16.88 1.22 -4.45
C ASP A 10 -17.84 0.95 -5.62
N GLN A 11 -17.35 1.01 -6.86
CA GLN A 11 -18.18 1.00 -8.08
C GLN A 11 -18.07 -0.29 -8.89
N ASP A 12 -16.87 -0.82 -9.05
CA ASP A 12 -16.54 -1.87 -10.01
C ASP A 12 -16.29 -3.22 -9.31
N ASP A 13 -16.16 -4.29 -10.09
CA ASP A 13 -15.66 -5.58 -9.59
C ASP A 13 -14.13 -5.52 -9.45
N VAL A 14 -13.63 -5.82 -8.27
CA VAL A 14 -12.20 -5.77 -7.93
C VAL A 14 -11.69 -7.18 -7.62
N VAL A 15 -10.54 -7.52 -8.17
CA VAL A 15 -9.95 -8.86 -8.06
C VAL A 15 -8.51 -8.75 -7.56
N ALA A 16 -8.17 -9.54 -6.55
CA ALA A 16 -6.80 -9.67 -6.07
C ALA A 16 -6.39 -11.14 -5.92
N LEU A 17 -5.12 -11.43 -6.22
CA LEU A 17 -4.46 -12.70 -5.95
C LEU A 17 -3.33 -12.48 -4.95
N LEU A 18 -3.54 -13.04 -3.75
CA LEU A 18 -2.59 -12.98 -2.65
C LEU A 18 -1.44 -13.97 -2.80
N PRO A 19 -0.28 -13.71 -2.17
CA PRO A 19 0.84 -14.67 -2.13
C PRO A 19 0.49 -15.96 -1.37
N THR A 20 -0.53 -15.94 -0.51
CA THR A 20 -1.09 -17.13 0.16
C THR A 20 -1.79 -18.09 -0.80
N GLY A 21 -1.99 -17.71 -2.06
CA GLY A 21 -2.73 -18.49 -3.05
C GLY A 21 -4.25 -18.29 -2.99
N GLN A 22 -4.72 -17.30 -2.23
CA GLN A 22 -6.13 -16.93 -2.20
C GLN A 22 -6.47 -15.91 -3.30
N LEU A 23 -7.45 -16.27 -4.12
CA LEU A 23 -8.10 -15.39 -5.09
C LEU A 23 -9.31 -14.74 -4.44
N ILE A 24 -9.34 -13.42 -4.41
CA ILE A 24 -10.36 -12.64 -3.73
C ILE A 24 -11.07 -11.78 -4.75
N LEU A 25 -12.40 -11.95 -4.80
CA LEU A 25 -13.31 -11.21 -5.66
C LEU A 25 -14.17 -10.33 -4.77
N SER A 26 -13.93 -9.01 -4.78
CA SER A 26 -14.86 -8.03 -4.25
C SER A 26 -15.76 -7.60 -5.40
N VAL A 27 -17.00 -8.02 -5.39
CA VAL A 27 -17.92 -7.86 -6.51
C VAL A 27 -19.19 -7.11 -6.13
N VAL A 28 -19.78 -6.42 -7.10
CA VAL A 28 -21.10 -5.80 -6.94
C VAL A 28 -22.18 -6.87 -6.80
N LYS A 29 -23.31 -6.50 -6.20
CA LYS A 29 -24.46 -7.40 -5.96
C LYS A 29 -24.87 -8.19 -7.21
N ASP A 30 -25.02 -7.52 -8.35
CA ASP A 30 -25.50 -8.15 -9.58
C ASP A 30 -24.51 -9.22 -10.08
N THR A 31 -23.21 -8.93 -10.03
CA THR A 31 -22.14 -9.87 -10.35
C THR A 31 -22.16 -11.06 -9.38
N TYR A 32 -22.28 -10.81 -8.08
CA TYR A 32 -22.34 -11.86 -7.06
C TYR A 32 -23.50 -12.84 -7.27
N GLU A 33 -24.71 -12.32 -7.50
CA GLU A 33 -25.91 -13.13 -7.75
C GLU A 33 -25.78 -13.96 -9.03
N GLN A 34 -25.13 -13.41 -10.06
CA GLN A 34 -24.87 -14.13 -11.31
C GLN A 34 -23.83 -15.23 -11.12
N LEU A 35 -22.68 -14.92 -10.49
CA LEU A 35 -21.60 -15.88 -10.21
C LEU A 35 -22.14 -17.12 -9.49
N GLY A 36 -23.00 -16.92 -8.48
CA GLY A 36 -23.57 -18.01 -7.69
C GLY A 36 -22.49 -18.83 -6.98
N LEU A 37 -21.43 -18.15 -6.53
CA LEU A 37 -20.37 -18.69 -5.69
C LEU A 37 -20.64 -18.33 -4.23
N GLU A 38 -20.15 -19.16 -3.33
CA GLU A 38 -20.25 -18.88 -1.89
C GLU A 38 -19.36 -17.69 -1.54
N GLY A 39 -19.94 -16.73 -0.81
CA GLY A 39 -19.27 -15.51 -0.39
C GLY A 39 -20.08 -14.87 0.73
N ARG A 40 -19.61 -13.71 1.20
CA ARG A 40 -20.24 -12.96 2.28
C ARG A 40 -20.51 -11.53 1.85
N PRO A 41 -21.56 -10.86 2.39
CA PRO A 41 -21.69 -9.42 2.27
C PRO A 41 -20.41 -8.74 2.78
N SER A 42 -19.95 -7.68 2.10
CA SER A 42 -18.84 -6.90 2.61
C SER A 42 -19.20 -6.28 3.96
N GLN A 43 -18.20 -6.14 4.84
CA GLN A 43 -18.34 -5.54 6.16
C GLN A 43 -18.78 -4.07 6.08
N TYR A 44 -18.56 -3.42 4.94
CA TYR A 44 -18.87 -2.00 4.71
C TYR A 44 -20.19 -1.79 3.98
N ALA A 45 -21.17 -2.65 4.25
CA ALA A 45 -22.53 -2.52 3.74
C ALA A 45 -23.35 -1.48 4.52
N HIS A 46 -24.08 -0.62 3.80
CA HIS A 46 -25.19 0.15 4.38
C HIS A 46 -26.38 -0.78 4.70
N LYS A 47 -27.57 -0.22 5.01
CA LYS A 47 -28.80 -0.98 5.34
C LYS A 47 -29.12 -2.15 4.39
N ARG A 48 -28.66 -2.09 3.14
CA ARG A 48 -28.71 -3.19 2.17
C ARG A 48 -27.31 -3.47 1.65
N PRO A 49 -26.86 -4.74 1.64
CA PRO A 49 -25.56 -5.09 1.08
C PRO A 49 -25.58 -4.94 -0.44
N MET A 50 -24.66 -4.12 -0.94
CA MET A 50 -24.47 -3.87 -2.38
C MET A 50 -23.14 -4.45 -2.91
N ARG A 51 -22.29 -4.93 -2.01
CA ARG A 51 -21.00 -5.54 -2.32
C ARG A 51 -20.83 -6.83 -1.54
N TYR A 52 -20.16 -7.79 -2.18
CA TYR A 52 -19.92 -9.12 -1.65
C TYR A 52 -18.47 -9.53 -1.89
N VAL A 53 -17.91 -10.25 -0.93
CA VAL A 53 -16.55 -10.78 -0.99
C VAL A 53 -16.62 -12.30 -1.13
N VAL A 54 -16.03 -12.80 -2.22
CA VAL A 54 -15.85 -14.22 -2.51
C VAL A 54 -14.37 -14.54 -2.37
N VAL A 55 -14.03 -15.45 -1.46
CA VAL A 55 -12.64 -15.89 -1.22
C VAL A 55 -12.49 -17.32 -1.70
N ILE A 56 -11.57 -17.53 -2.64
CA ILE A 56 -11.28 -18.82 -3.24
C ILE A 56 -9.84 -19.18 -2.91
N ASP A 57 -9.64 -20.15 -2.03
CA ASP A 57 -8.32 -20.69 -1.73
C ASP A 57 -7.90 -21.65 -2.83
N LEU A 58 -6.96 -21.23 -3.69
CA LEU A 58 -6.47 -22.05 -4.81
C LEU A 58 -5.53 -23.17 -4.35
N THR A 59 -5.08 -23.14 -3.09
CA THR A 59 -4.20 -24.16 -2.49
C THR A 59 -4.98 -25.29 -1.83
N ASP A 60 -6.29 -25.10 -1.62
CA ASP A 60 -7.19 -26.10 -1.06
C ASP A 60 -7.25 -27.35 -1.96
N LYS A 61 -7.21 -28.54 -1.36
CA LYS A 61 -7.28 -29.83 -2.08
C LYS A 61 -8.56 -29.95 -2.93
N SER A 62 -9.64 -29.30 -2.51
CA SER A 62 -10.91 -29.22 -3.24
C SER A 62 -10.85 -28.29 -4.46
N MET A 63 -9.74 -27.60 -4.70
CA MET A 63 -9.45 -26.86 -5.93
C MET A 63 -8.52 -27.61 -6.88
N ALA A 64 -8.25 -28.90 -6.63
CA ALA A 64 -7.60 -29.76 -7.60
C ALA A 64 -8.46 -29.94 -8.86
N PRO A 65 -7.87 -29.96 -10.08
CA PRO A 65 -8.60 -30.18 -11.32
C PRO A 65 -9.47 -31.45 -11.29
N GLY A 66 -10.73 -31.34 -11.76
CA GLY A 66 -11.71 -32.43 -11.79
C GLY A 66 -12.49 -32.65 -10.49
N SER A 67 -12.25 -31.83 -9.46
CA SER A 67 -13.11 -31.79 -8.28
C SER A 67 -14.36 -30.94 -8.53
N LYS A 68 -15.46 -31.27 -7.83
CA LYS A 68 -16.74 -30.55 -7.98
C LYS A 68 -16.62 -29.05 -7.72
N ARG A 69 -15.81 -28.65 -6.73
CA ARG A 69 -15.62 -27.23 -6.37
C ARG A 69 -14.78 -26.51 -7.43
N TYR A 70 -13.68 -27.11 -7.90
CA TYR A 70 -12.91 -26.59 -9.02
C TYR A 70 -13.78 -26.37 -10.26
N ASP A 71 -14.53 -27.40 -10.69
CA ASP A 71 -15.37 -27.31 -11.88
C ASP A 71 -16.46 -26.25 -11.74
N ARG A 72 -17.04 -26.12 -10.54
CA ARG A 72 -18.04 -25.08 -10.23
C ARG A 72 -17.46 -23.67 -10.35
N VAL A 73 -16.28 -23.43 -9.77
CA VAL A 73 -15.60 -22.13 -9.82
C VAL A 73 -15.21 -21.80 -11.27
N LEU A 74 -14.59 -22.76 -11.97
CA LEU A 74 -14.19 -22.57 -13.36
C LEU A 74 -15.39 -22.27 -14.26
N TRP A 75 -16.49 -23.00 -14.10
CA TRP A 75 -17.71 -22.77 -14.85
C TRP A 75 -18.32 -21.38 -14.55
N ALA A 76 -18.35 -20.96 -13.29
CA ALA A 76 -18.86 -19.65 -12.90
C ALA A 76 -18.06 -18.50 -13.51
N LEU A 77 -16.72 -18.59 -13.48
CA LEU A 77 -15.83 -17.54 -14.02
C LEU A 77 -15.72 -17.56 -15.55
N ARG A 78 -15.99 -18.70 -16.20
CA ARG A 78 -15.85 -18.86 -17.64
C ARG A 78 -17.15 -18.62 -18.41
N GLU A 79 -18.25 -19.22 -17.94
CA GLU A 79 -19.49 -19.34 -18.71
C GLU A 79 -20.60 -18.40 -18.21
N LYS A 80 -20.60 -18.07 -16.90
CA LYS A 80 -21.65 -17.24 -16.31
C LYS A 80 -21.35 -15.75 -16.39
N VAL A 81 -20.26 -15.34 -15.76
CA VAL A 81 -19.86 -13.93 -15.74
C VAL A 81 -18.47 -13.84 -16.38
N PRO A 82 -18.34 -13.27 -17.59
CA PRO A 82 -17.05 -13.08 -18.21
C PRO A 82 -16.34 -11.90 -17.56
N LEU A 83 -15.91 -12.07 -16.30
CA LEU A 83 -15.10 -11.09 -15.57
C LEU A 83 -13.78 -10.88 -16.31
N LYS A 84 -13.69 -9.74 -17.01
CA LYS A 84 -12.51 -9.33 -17.75
C LYS A 84 -12.06 -7.99 -17.17
N THR A 85 -10.84 -7.98 -16.65
CA THR A 85 -10.19 -6.77 -16.14
C THR A 85 -8.72 -6.81 -16.53
N ASP A 86 -8.13 -5.63 -16.64
CA ASP A 86 -6.69 -5.49 -16.69
C ASP A 86 -6.11 -5.81 -15.30
N PHE A 87 -4.92 -6.39 -15.26
CA PHE A 87 -4.23 -6.76 -14.03
C PHE A 87 -2.85 -6.12 -13.97
N LEU A 88 -2.50 -5.57 -12.82
CA LEU A 88 -1.11 -5.40 -12.41
C LEU A 88 -0.64 -6.73 -11.81
N MET A 89 0.46 -7.26 -12.31
CA MET A 89 1.00 -8.55 -11.87
C MET A 89 2.47 -8.42 -11.54
N ALA A 90 2.88 -9.03 -10.43
CA ALA A 90 4.28 -9.12 -10.04
C ALA A 90 4.54 -10.45 -9.33
N CYS A 91 5.74 -10.98 -9.53
CA CYS A 91 6.22 -12.18 -8.87
C CYS A 91 7.59 -11.88 -8.27
N HIS A 92 7.76 -12.24 -7.00
CA HIS A 92 9.06 -12.18 -6.36
C HIS A 92 9.88 -13.38 -6.85
N SER A 93 11.00 -13.12 -7.54
CA SER A 93 11.96 -14.16 -7.88
C SER A 93 12.93 -14.31 -6.73
N VAL A 94 13.04 -15.52 -6.18
CA VAL A 94 14.06 -15.81 -5.16
C VAL A 94 15.43 -15.85 -5.85
N VAL A 95 16.46 -15.36 -5.16
CA VAL A 95 17.84 -15.41 -5.68
C VAL A 95 18.22 -16.88 -5.95
N GLY A 96 18.57 -17.19 -7.20
CA GLY A 96 18.97 -18.54 -7.63
C GLY A 96 17.88 -19.37 -8.34
N THR A 97 16.65 -18.85 -8.46
CA THR A 97 15.63 -19.41 -9.37
C THR A 97 15.66 -18.72 -10.73
N GLU A 98 15.23 -19.43 -11.79
CA GLU A 98 15.11 -18.84 -13.13
C GLU A 98 14.26 -17.56 -13.08
N ALA A 99 14.66 -16.55 -13.87
CA ALA A 99 13.92 -15.31 -14.00
C ALA A 99 12.45 -15.60 -14.31
N TRP A 100 11.54 -14.88 -13.64
CA TRP A 100 10.10 -15.03 -13.86
C TRP A 100 9.79 -14.94 -15.35
N SER A 101 9.22 -16.02 -15.90
CA SER A 101 8.71 -16.05 -17.26
C SER A 101 7.20 -15.96 -17.24
N LEU A 102 6.63 -15.17 -18.15
CA LEU A 102 5.18 -15.06 -18.28
C LEU A 102 4.59 -16.45 -18.57
N PRO A 103 3.66 -16.97 -17.75
CA PRO A 103 3.04 -18.25 -17.99
C PRO A 103 2.48 -18.36 -19.42
N PRO A 104 2.64 -19.50 -20.12
CA PRO A 104 2.13 -19.68 -21.48
C PRO A 104 0.62 -19.45 -21.62
N CYS A 105 -0.14 -19.56 -20.52
CA CYS A 105 -1.56 -19.24 -20.53
C CYS A 105 -1.84 -17.75 -20.73
N LEU A 106 -0.92 -16.87 -20.29
CA LEU A 106 -1.04 -15.42 -20.38
C LEU A 106 -0.45 -14.85 -21.67
N SER A 107 0.41 -15.59 -22.38
CA SER A 107 1.05 -15.13 -23.63
C SER A 107 0.05 -14.79 -24.75
N ARG A 108 -1.18 -15.33 -24.67
CA ARG A 108 -2.28 -15.03 -25.60
C ARG A 108 -2.92 -13.66 -25.40
N TYR A 109 -2.64 -12.97 -24.30
CA TYR A 109 -3.21 -11.68 -23.96
C TYR A 109 -2.17 -10.57 -24.19
N PRO A 110 -2.60 -9.35 -24.56
CA PRO A 110 -1.70 -8.22 -24.62
C PRO A 110 -1.18 -7.92 -23.22
N TRP A 111 0.13 -7.75 -23.10
CA TRP A 111 0.78 -7.38 -21.86
C TRP A 111 1.90 -6.39 -22.14
N LYS A 112 2.27 -5.64 -21.12
CA LYS A 112 3.37 -4.68 -21.17
C LYS A 112 4.18 -4.80 -19.88
N GLU A 113 5.49 -4.89 -20.04
CA GLU A 113 6.40 -4.78 -18.89
C GLU A 113 6.39 -3.35 -18.36
N LEU A 114 6.21 -3.20 -17.05
CA LEU A 114 6.23 -1.92 -16.36
C LEU A 114 7.42 -1.92 -15.39
N GLN A 115 8.19 -0.85 -15.44
CA GLN A 115 9.25 -0.57 -14.49
C GLN A 115 8.75 0.51 -13.52
N ALA A 116 9.12 0.39 -12.24
CA ALA A 116 8.79 1.41 -11.26
C ALA A 116 9.47 2.74 -11.63
N SER A 117 8.74 3.84 -11.57
CA SER A 117 9.33 5.16 -11.78
C SER A 117 10.00 5.62 -10.48
N VAL A 118 11.23 6.12 -10.59
CA VAL A 118 11.97 6.69 -9.48
C VAL A 118 12.16 8.18 -9.75
N ASP A 119 11.72 9.01 -8.81
CA ASP A 119 11.97 10.44 -8.79
C ASP A 119 12.78 10.80 -7.55
N THR A 120 13.84 11.58 -7.74
CA THR A 120 14.75 11.96 -6.65
C THR A 120 14.97 13.46 -6.68
N GLN A 121 14.72 14.10 -5.54
CA GLN A 121 14.89 15.52 -5.33
C GLN A 121 15.85 15.80 -4.18
N THR A 122 16.79 16.72 -4.39
CA THR A 122 17.59 17.29 -3.30
C THR A 122 16.95 18.60 -2.83
N LEU A 123 16.48 18.60 -1.60
CA LEU A 123 15.97 19.77 -0.90
C LEU A 123 17.12 20.46 -0.19
N ARG A 124 17.11 21.80 -0.16
CA ARG A 124 18.15 22.61 0.47
C ARG A 124 17.55 23.51 1.54
N ASP A 125 18.35 23.83 2.54
CA ASP A 125 18.00 24.77 3.61
C ASP A 125 16.64 24.40 4.25
N LEU A 126 16.41 23.11 4.49
CA LEU A 126 15.13 22.59 4.95
C LEU A 126 15.03 22.71 6.48
N PRO A 127 14.02 23.41 7.03
CA PRO A 127 13.74 23.37 8.46
C PRO A 127 13.20 21.99 8.82
N CYS A 128 13.98 21.23 9.60
CA CYS A 128 13.64 19.88 10.04
C CYS A 128 13.33 19.85 11.55
N PRO A 129 12.21 19.27 11.97
CA PRO A 129 11.92 19.06 13.39
C PRO A 129 13.00 18.20 14.07
N VAL A 130 13.32 18.53 15.32
CA VAL A 130 14.21 17.74 16.17
C VAL A 130 13.42 16.57 16.73
N LEU A 131 13.95 15.35 16.58
CA LEU A 131 13.34 14.11 17.03
C LEU A 131 14.19 13.41 18.08
N HIS A 132 13.52 12.81 19.07
CA HIS A 132 14.10 11.91 20.06
C HIS A 132 13.29 10.61 20.06
N GLY A 133 13.93 9.47 19.79
CA GLY A 133 13.21 8.20 19.56
C GLY A 133 12.36 7.73 20.75
N ASP A 134 12.72 8.15 21.96
CA ASP A 134 12.04 7.86 23.22
C ASP A 134 10.98 8.90 23.63
N ASP A 135 10.95 10.09 23.01
CA ASP A 135 9.98 11.15 23.31
C ASP A 135 8.74 11.06 22.40
N LEU A 136 7.81 10.19 22.78
CA LEU A 136 6.54 10.02 22.07
C LEU A 136 5.49 11.10 22.42
N ARG A 137 5.77 11.97 23.40
CA ARG A 137 4.81 12.97 23.89
C ARG A 137 5.12 14.38 23.40
N GLY A 138 6.29 14.58 22.80
CA GLY A 138 6.74 15.89 22.36
C GLY A 138 7.04 16.84 23.51
N GLU A 139 7.57 16.33 24.62
CA GLU A 139 7.91 17.15 25.80
C GLU A 139 9.21 17.96 25.57
N THR A 140 10.14 17.39 24.80
CA THR A 140 11.47 17.94 24.52
C THR A 140 11.81 17.98 23.03
N ALA A 141 11.15 17.13 22.23
CA ALA A 141 11.26 17.05 20.78
C ALA A 141 9.90 17.30 20.10
N CYS A 142 9.89 17.30 18.76
CA CYS A 142 8.67 17.32 17.98
C CYS A 142 7.85 16.04 18.23
N GLU A 143 6.55 16.21 18.44
CA GLU A 143 5.60 15.11 18.59
C GLU A 143 5.56 14.24 17.31
N PRO A 144 5.51 12.90 17.43
CA PRO A 144 5.45 12.01 16.27
C PRO A 144 4.31 12.32 15.28
N HIS A 145 3.14 12.76 15.74
CA HIS A 145 2.02 13.10 14.85
C HIS A 145 2.28 14.38 14.03
N ALA A 146 2.79 15.43 14.68
CA ALA A 146 3.17 16.68 14.02
C ALA A 146 4.32 16.44 13.00
N PHE A 147 5.27 15.56 13.33
CA PHE A 147 6.30 15.14 12.40
C PHE A 147 5.73 14.45 11.16
N LEU A 148 4.74 13.56 11.33
CA LEU A 148 4.10 12.86 10.21
C LEU A 148 3.38 13.83 9.26
N GLU A 149 2.67 14.82 9.81
CA GLU A 149 2.03 15.87 9.01
C GLU A 149 3.08 16.68 8.22
N TRP A 150 4.15 17.11 8.89
CA TRP A 150 5.29 17.80 8.27
C TRP A 150 5.95 17.00 7.17
N LEU A 151 6.15 15.71 7.38
CA LEU A 151 6.73 14.83 6.37
C LEU A 151 5.86 14.76 5.11
N GLY A 152 4.53 14.71 5.28
CA GLY A 152 3.58 14.77 4.19
C GLY A 152 3.64 16.11 3.43
N ALA A 153 3.72 17.23 4.14
CA ALA A 153 3.87 18.55 3.54
C ALA A 153 5.16 18.69 2.73
N VAL A 154 6.30 18.21 3.26
CA VAL A 154 7.58 18.16 2.53
C VAL A 154 7.48 17.29 1.28
N GLY A 155 6.87 16.10 1.39
CA GLY A 155 6.65 15.20 0.26
C GLY A 155 5.80 15.80 -0.87
N LEU A 156 4.93 16.75 -0.55
CA LEU A 156 4.10 17.49 -1.51
C LEU A 156 4.73 18.82 -1.97
N GLY A 157 5.93 19.15 -1.51
CA GLY A 157 6.61 20.41 -1.83
C GLY A 157 5.93 21.65 -1.22
N ILE A 158 5.21 21.49 -0.11
CA ILE A 158 4.55 22.59 0.60
C ILE A 158 5.57 23.29 1.50
N GLY A 159 5.82 24.57 1.22
CA GLY A 159 6.72 25.41 2.02
C GLY A 159 6.15 25.79 3.39
N CYS A 160 7.03 25.90 4.37
CA CYS A 160 6.70 26.24 5.77
C CYS A 160 7.04 27.70 6.12
N GLU A 161 7.14 28.59 5.13
CA GLU A 161 7.78 29.91 5.29
C GLU A 161 6.91 30.94 6.04
N ASN A 162 5.64 30.61 6.36
CA ASN A 162 4.63 31.50 6.98
C ASN A 162 4.73 32.96 6.50
N GLU A 163 4.84 33.14 5.17
CA GLU A 163 4.92 34.46 4.56
C GLU A 163 3.54 34.93 4.11
N ALA A 164 3.14 36.10 4.58
CA ALA A 164 1.94 36.80 4.09
C ALA A 164 2.30 37.66 2.87
N THR A 165 2.52 37.03 1.72
CA THR A 165 2.81 37.77 0.47
C THR A 165 1.53 38.11 -0.29
N SER A 166 0.85 37.09 -0.84
CA SER A 166 -0.40 37.23 -1.61
C SER A 166 -1.58 36.48 -0.98
N PHE A 167 -1.29 35.48 -0.15
CA PHE A 167 -2.20 34.75 0.72
C PHE A 167 -1.43 34.36 1.99
N LEU A 168 -2.13 34.15 3.10
CA LEU A 168 -1.53 33.71 4.35
C LEU A 168 -1.53 32.17 4.39
N SER A 169 -0.34 31.56 4.35
CA SER A 169 -0.18 30.16 4.75
C SER A 169 0.14 30.09 6.23
N THR A 170 -0.77 29.56 7.05
CA THR A 170 -0.55 29.39 8.49
C THR A 170 0.21 28.11 8.83
N TYR A 171 0.64 27.36 7.82
CA TYR A 171 1.36 26.11 8.01
C TYR A 171 2.83 26.38 8.32
N GLU A 172 3.31 25.83 9.43
CA GLU A 172 4.67 26.02 9.94
C GLU A 172 5.35 24.68 10.22
N CYS A 173 6.68 24.65 10.10
CA CYS A 173 7.46 23.50 10.52
C CYS A 173 7.40 23.35 12.06
N PRO A 174 7.10 22.16 12.61
CA PRO A 174 7.00 21.94 14.05
C PRO A 174 8.27 22.34 14.83
N GLU A 175 8.09 22.93 16.00
CA GLU A 175 9.18 23.24 16.95
C GLU A 175 9.38 22.09 17.96
N PRO A 176 10.60 21.88 18.49
CA PRO A 176 11.85 22.55 18.10
C PRO A 176 12.38 22.07 16.75
N ARG A 177 12.93 22.98 15.93
CA ARG A 177 13.51 22.66 14.60
C ARG A 177 14.96 23.10 14.42
N THR A 178 15.64 22.45 13.49
CA THR A 178 17.00 22.76 13.04
C THR A 178 17.06 22.89 11.53
N LEU A 179 17.90 23.78 11.03
CA LEU A 179 18.13 23.92 9.59
C LEU A 179 19.05 22.81 9.10
N VAL A 180 18.62 22.09 8.06
CA VAL A 180 19.41 21.06 7.40
C VAL A 180 19.78 21.54 6.00
N ASP A 181 21.09 21.64 5.75
CA ASP A 181 21.63 22.15 4.48
C ASP A 181 21.13 21.36 3.26
N GLN A 182 21.03 20.03 3.40
CA GLN A 182 20.61 19.13 2.33
C GLN A 182 19.79 17.95 2.86
N ALA A 183 18.65 17.71 2.23
CA ALA A 183 17.84 16.50 2.41
C ALA A 183 17.56 15.85 1.05
N VAL A 184 17.40 14.53 1.03
CA VAL A 184 17.07 13.77 -0.19
C VAL A 184 15.67 13.19 -0.03
N LEU A 185 14.77 13.58 -0.94
CA LEU A 185 13.45 12.98 -1.09
C LEU A 185 13.52 12.03 -2.29
N CYS A 186 13.12 10.78 -2.10
CA CYS A 186 13.05 9.77 -3.15
C CYS A 186 11.65 9.17 -3.17
N THR A 187 11.01 9.21 -4.33
CA THR A 187 9.68 8.65 -4.54
C THR A 187 9.76 7.54 -5.58
N VAL A 188 9.36 6.33 -5.18
CA VAL A 188 9.27 5.18 -6.06
C VAL A 188 7.80 4.84 -6.26
N THR A 189 7.34 4.86 -7.51
CA THR A 189 5.92 4.64 -7.87
C THR A 189 5.79 3.46 -8.80
N GLY A 190 4.94 2.50 -8.43
CA GLY A 190 4.68 1.29 -9.21
C GLY A 190 3.97 0.22 -8.38
N LEU A 191 3.92 -1.01 -8.91
CA LEU A 191 3.54 -2.18 -8.13
C LEU A 191 4.78 -2.69 -7.38
N LEU A 192 4.99 -2.20 -6.17
CA LEU A 192 6.12 -2.57 -5.32
C LEU A 192 5.77 -3.80 -4.47
N LEU A 193 6.69 -4.75 -4.40
CA LEU A 193 6.50 -5.96 -3.62
C LEU A 193 6.93 -5.75 -2.15
N PRO A 194 6.22 -6.35 -1.18
CA PRO A 194 6.61 -6.27 0.24
C PRO A 194 8.04 -6.73 0.51
N GLU A 195 8.54 -7.71 -0.25
CA GLU A 195 9.89 -8.24 -0.14
C GLU A 195 10.96 -7.20 -0.55
N ASP A 196 10.67 -6.39 -1.58
CA ASP A 196 11.56 -5.33 -2.04
C ASP A 196 11.57 -4.16 -1.03
N ILE A 197 10.40 -3.84 -0.47
CA ILE A 197 10.27 -2.82 0.59
C ILE A 197 11.01 -3.27 1.86
N HIS A 198 10.91 -4.55 2.22
CA HIS A 198 11.64 -5.11 3.35
C HIS A 198 13.14 -5.02 3.14
N SER A 199 13.63 -5.37 1.94
CA SER A 199 15.04 -5.26 1.58
C SER A 199 15.53 -3.80 1.65
N LEU A 200 14.72 -2.85 1.18
CA LEU A 200 15.02 -1.42 1.30
C LEU A 200 15.08 -0.99 2.77
N LEU A 201 14.13 -1.42 3.60
CA LEU A 201 14.12 -1.12 5.04
C LEU A 201 15.39 -1.65 5.73
N GLU A 202 15.85 -2.85 5.39
CA GLU A 202 17.12 -3.38 5.91
C GLU A 202 18.32 -2.51 5.51
N GLU A 203 18.40 -2.08 4.25
CA GLU A 203 19.47 -1.19 3.78
C GLU A 203 19.44 0.16 4.49
N LEU A 204 18.25 0.73 4.72
CA LEU A 204 18.10 1.97 5.49
C LEU A 204 18.52 1.80 6.95
N ARG A 205 18.37 0.61 7.55
CA ARG A 205 18.88 0.32 8.89
C ARG A 205 20.41 0.20 8.90
N ARG A 206 20.99 -0.45 7.90
CA ARG A 206 22.45 -0.59 7.70
C ARG A 206 23.13 0.76 7.43
N TYR A 207 22.40 1.77 6.95
CA TYR A 207 22.93 3.13 6.79
C TYR A 207 23.60 3.67 8.06
N PHE A 208 23.09 3.33 9.24
CA PHE A 208 23.61 3.77 10.53
C PHE A 208 24.76 2.90 11.09
N ASP A 209 25.18 1.84 10.38
CA ASP A 209 26.34 1.01 10.78
C ASP A 209 27.65 1.82 10.75
N GLN A 210 27.68 2.89 9.98
CA GLN A 210 28.77 3.86 9.95
C GLN A 210 28.33 5.18 10.60
N PRO A 211 29.25 5.96 11.20
CA PRO A 211 28.92 7.29 11.71
C PRO A 211 28.37 8.19 10.61
N LYS A 212 27.11 8.63 10.74
CA LYS A 212 26.44 9.56 9.83
C LYS A 212 26.10 10.87 10.53
N SER A 213 26.01 11.95 9.75
CA SER A 213 25.52 13.25 10.22
C SER A 213 24.03 13.20 10.55
N SER A 214 23.20 12.69 9.63
CA SER A 214 21.74 12.59 9.77
C SER A 214 21.31 11.86 11.05
N SER A 215 20.43 12.46 11.84
CA SER A 215 19.90 11.92 13.11
C SER A 215 18.86 10.82 12.93
N TRP A 216 18.14 10.85 11.81
CA TRP A 216 17.07 9.90 11.47
C TRP A 216 16.94 9.74 9.95
N LEU A 217 16.23 8.69 9.54
CA LEU A 217 15.74 8.46 8.17
C LEU A 217 14.24 8.21 8.22
N SER A 218 13.52 8.48 7.13
CA SER A 218 12.10 8.15 7.03
C SER A 218 11.80 7.32 5.78
N LEU A 219 10.96 6.31 5.94
CA LEU A 219 10.37 5.51 4.87
C LEU A 219 8.86 5.60 4.99
N VAL A 220 8.16 6.05 3.95
CA VAL A 220 6.70 6.07 3.87
C VAL A 220 6.25 5.19 2.72
N VAL A 221 5.29 4.31 2.98
CA VAL A 221 4.75 3.40 1.99
C VAL A 221 3.24 3.59 1.92
N HIS A 222 2.76 3.98 0.74
CA HIS A 222 1.34 4.09 0.44
C HIS A 222 0.86 2.84 -0.30
N GLY A 223 -0.26 2.27 0.15
CA GLY A 223 -0.95 1.19 -0.53
C GLY A 223 -1.90 1.69 -1.62
N PHE A 224 -2.48 0.75 -2.37
CA PHE A 224 -3.53 1.06 -3.35
C PHE A 224 -4.85 1.39 -2.64
N ALA A 225 -5.49 2.48 -3.04
CA ALA A 225 -6.81 2.85 -2.52
C ALA A 225 -7.93 1.88 -2.95
N ASP A 226 -7.75 1.20 -4.09
CA ASP A 226 -8.71 0.27 -4.69
C ASP A 226 -8.30 -1.21 -4.53
N SER A 227 -7.70 -1.57 -3.39
CA SER A 227 -7.40 -2.97 -3.06
C SER A 227 -8.61 -3.61 -2.38
N PRO A 228 -8.99 -4.87 -2.62
CA PRO A 228 -10.10 -5.49 -1.88
C PRO A 228 -9.75 -5.80 -0.41
N ILE A 229 -8.47 -5.73 -0.06
CA ILE A 229 -7.92 -6.22 1.19
C ILE A 229 -6.85 -5.23 1.69
N SER A 230 -6.88 -4.97 2.99
CA SER A 230 -5.91 -4.17 3.72
C SER A 230 -5.07 -5.06 4.64
N TRP A 231 -4.72 -4.57 5.82
CA TRP A 231 -3.84 -5.22 6.77
C TRP A 231 -4.39 -6.56 7.27
N GLY A 232 -3.52 -7.57 7.39
CA GLY A 232 -3.88 -8.83 8.03
C GLY A 232 -5.08 -9.56 7.40
N MET A 233 -5.27 -9.40 6.08
CA MET A 233 -6.42 -9.91 5.34
C MET A 233 -7.78 -9.26 5.68
N ALA A 234 -7.78 -8.13 6.40
CA ALA A 234 -8.99 -7.34 6.61
C ALA A 234 -9.54 -6.85 5.27
N GLU A 235 -10.87 -6.74 5.16
CA GLU A 235 -11.47 -6.10 4.00
C GLU A 235 -11.03 -4.64 3.96
N HIS A 236 -10.78 -4.12 2.77
CA HIS A 236 -10.41 -2.73 2.61
C HIS A 236 -11.66 -1.86 2.51
N GLY A 237 -11.81 -0.93 3.45
CA GLY A 237 -12.94 -0.03 3.52
C GLY A 237 -12.76 1.18 2.61
N PHE A 238 -13.68 1.36 1.66
CA PHE A 238 -13.76 2.60 0.87
C PHE A 238 -15.06 3.33 1.21
N HIS A 239 -14.93 4.48 1.86
CA HIS A 239 -16.04 5.41 2.09
C HIS A 239 -15.78 6.72 1.33
N LYS A 240 -15.10 7.69 1.96
CA LYS A 240 -14.64 8.92 1.30
C LYS A 240 -13.19 8.84 0.82
N GLY A 241 -12.48 7.79 1.22
CA GLY A 241 -11.12 7.44 0.85
C GLY A 241 -10.79 6.03 1.37
N GLY A 242 -9.85 5.36 0.72
CA GLY A 242 -9.34 4.03 1.08
C GLY A 242 -7.81 4.06 1.22
N GLU A 243 -7.23 5.20 1.57
CA GLU A 243 -5.77 5.30 1.66
C GLU A 243 -5.27 4.57 2.90
N ASN A 244 -4.42 3.57 2.70
CA ASN A 244 -3.65 2.94 3.75
C ASN A 244 -2.19 3.27 3.52
N PHE A 245 -1.51 3.68 4.58
CA PHE A 245 -0.07 3.88 4.53
C PHE A 245 0.56 3.47 5.85
N TYR A 246 1.85 3.24 5.81
CA TYR A 246 2.65 3.12 7.01
C TYR A 246 3.94 3.92 6.83
N SER A 247 4.48 4.40 7.93
CA SER A 247 5.75 5.12 7.94
C SER A 247 6.66 4.59 9.04
N PHE A 248 7.92 4.40 8.69
CA PHE A 248 9.01 4.14 9.61
C PHE A 248 9.87 5.39 9.74
N VAL A 249 10.10 5.84 10.98
CA VAL A 249 11.18 6.79 11.29
C VAL A 249 12.28 6.01 11.98
N LEU A 250 13.45 5.91 11.36
CA LEU A 250 14.57 5.10 11.82
C LEU A 250 15.62 6.00 12.50
N PHE A 251 16.03 5.65 13.72
CA PHE A 251 17.01 6.40 14.49
C PHE A 251 18.39 5.72 14.49
N LYS A 252 19.45 6.50 14.78
CA LYS A 252 20.84 6.00 14.87
C LYS A 252 21.02 4.82 15.82
N ASN A 253 20.25 4.77 16.89
CA ASN A 253 20.31 3.73 17.92
C ASN A 253 19.53 2.45 17.56
N GLN A 254 19.05 2.33 16.31
CA GLN A 254 18.21 1.22 15.81
C GLN A 254 16.77 1.18 16.34
N ASP A 255 16.36 2.18 17.14
CA ASP A 255 14.96 2.39 17.45
C ASP A 255 14.21 2.89 16.22
N TYR A 256 12.89 2.71 16.22
CA TYR A 256 12.03 3.23 15.17
C TYR A 256 10.67 3.66 15.70
N TRP A 257 10.08 4.64 15.04
CA TRP A 257 8.64 4.91 15.13
C TRP A 257 7.93 4.20 14.00
N LEU A 258 6.78 3.61 14.31
CA LEU A 258 5.85 3.05 13.32
C LEU A 258 4.55 3.84 13.37
N HIS A 259 4.27 4.55 12.28
CA HIS A 259 2.97 5.17 12.06
C HIS A 259 2.16 4.31 11.09
N MET A 260 0.89 4.06 11.41
CA MET A 260 -0.03 3.38 10.51
C MET A 260 -1.24 4.27 10.27
N GLY A 261 -1.41 4.71 9.03
CA GLY A 261 -2.61 5.38 8.57
C GLY A 261 -3.61 4.35 8.08
N THR A 262 -4.82 4.38 8.62
CA THR A 262 -5.92 3.49 8.22
C THR A 262 -7.10 4.29 7.69
N GLY A 263 -7.77 3.75 6.68
CA GLY A 263 -9.05 4.28 6.20
C GLY A 263 -10.12 4.24 7.29
N ALA A 264 -11.17 5.05 7.13
CA ALA A 264 -12.22 5.24 8.15
C ALA A 264 -12.87 3.95 8.68
N ASN A 265 -12.82 2.86 7.91
CA ASN A 265 -13.37 1.58 8.33
C ASN A 265 -12.35 0.43 8.32
N ASP A 266 -11.07 0.70 8.13
CA ASP A 266 -10.05 -0.36 8.10
C ASP A 266 -9.66 -0.84 9.49
N GLY A 267 -9.26 -2.11 9.58
CA GLY A 267 -8.60 -2.64 10.77
C GLY A 267 -7.15 -2.21 10.84
N CYS A 268 -6.67 -1.83 12.03
CA CYS A 268 -5.25 -1.60 12.29
C CYS A 268 -4.68 -2.82 13.05
N PRO A 269 -3.66 -3.52 12.50
CA PRO A 269 -3.01 -4.61 13.20
C PRO A 269 -2.17 -4.07 14.38
N PRO A 270 -1.82 -4.93 15.36
CA PRO A 270 -0.96 -4.53 16.47
C PRO A 270 0.47 -4.16 16.04
#